data_AF-A0A3F2TZF8-F1
#
_entry.id   AF-A0A3F2TZF8-F1
#
_cell.length_a   1.000
_cell.length_b   1.000
_cell.length_c   1.000
_cell.angle_alpha   90.00
_cell.angle_beta   90.00
_cell.angle_gamma   90.00
#
_symmetry.space_group_name_H-M   'P 1'
#
loop_
_entity.id
_entity.type
_entity.pdbx_description
1 polymer ?
#
loop_
_entity_poly.entity_id
_entity_poly.type
_entity_poly.pdbx_seq_one_letter_code
_entity_poly.pdbx_strand_id
1 'polypeptide(L)' 'MMALILLTCALAGGDCRPHVQADGLGVMECQIQSQRAAAQYVAEHPKRRIARIICADRRRIDFYLGRGQA' A
#
# COMPACT_ATOMS: atom_id res chain seq x y z
N MET A 1 5.50 -6.29 -13.99
CA MET A 1 5.51 -6.79 -12.60
C MET A 1 5.23 -5.59 -11.68
N MET A 2 4.21 -5.70 -10.84
CA MET A 2 3.69 -4.62 -9.99
C MET A 2 3.79 -5.00 -8.51
N ALA A 3 3.83 -3.99 -7.65
CA ALA A 3 3.55 -4.16 -6.24
C ALA A 3 2.26 -3.47 -5.83
N LEU A 4 1.66 -4.06 -4.81
CA LEU A 4 0.53 -3.54 -4.08
C LEU A 4 1.04 -2.85 -2.82
N ILE A 5 0.77 -1.55 -2.71
CA ILE A 5 1.10 -0.73 -1.56
C ILE A 5 -0.18 -0.17 -0.95
N LEU A 6 -0.31 -0.29 0.37
CA LEU A 6 -1.33 0.39 1.15
C LEU A 6 -0.69 1.59 1.85
N LEU A 7 -1.08 2.80 1.47
CA LEU A 7 -0.76 4.01 2.24
C LEU A 7 -1.78 4.12 3.36
N THR A 8 -1.31 4.01 4.60
CA THR A 8 -2.18 3.96 5.78
C THR A 8 -1.83 5.12 6.70
N CYS A 9 -2.81 5.69 7.36
CA CYS A 9 -2.61 6.76 8.32
C CYS A 9 -3.21 6.36 9.66
N ALA A 10 -2.57 6.77 10.75
CA ALA A 10 -3.20 6.68 12.07
C ALA A 10 -4.46 7.54 12.11
N LEU A 11 -5.49 7.06 12.82
CA LEU A 11 -6.74 7.81 13.02
C LEU A 11 -6.52 9.04 13.90
N ALA A 12 -5.57 8.95 14.84
CA ALA A 12 -5.14 10.03 15.71
C ALA A 12 -3.65 10.31 15.48
N GLY A 13 -3.32 11.56 15.14
CA GLY A 13 -1.96 11.97 14.75
C GLY A 13 -1.68 11.64 13.28
N GLY A 14 -1.33 12.64 12.46
CA GLY A 14 -1.17 12.54 11.01
C GLY A 14 -0.01 11.67 10.49
N ASP A 15 0.39 10.62 11.22
CA ASP A 15 1.40 9.66 10.79
C ASP A 15 0.82 8.75 9.70
N CYS A 16 1.28 8.99 8.47
CA CYS A 16 0.97 8.16 7.31
C CYS A 16 2.20 7.36 6.87
N ARG A 17 2.03 6.06 6.66
CA ARG A 17 3.10 5.15 6.25
C ARG A 17 2.66 4.23 5.11
N PRO A 18 3.50 4.04 4.08
CA PRO A 18 3.28 3.04 3.05
C PRO A 18 3.60 1.63 3.57
N HIS A 19 2.80 0.64 3.20
CA HIS A 19 3.03 -0.79 3.48
C HIS A 19 2.98 -1.57 2.18
N VAL A 20 4.05 -2.28 1.86
CA VAL A 20 4.07 -3.20 0.72
C VAL A 20 3.40 -4.49 1.14
N GLN A 21 2.27 -4.83 0.50
CA GLN A 21 1.52 -6.06 0.79
C GLN A 21 1.99 -7.22 -0.08
N ALA A 22 2.31 -6.93 -1.33
CA ALA A 22 2.83 -7.90 -2.29
C ALA A 22 3.67 -7.19 -3.35
N ASP A 23 4.68 -7.88 -3.85
CA ASP A 23 5.46 -7.51 -5.04
C ASP A 23 5.35 -8.69 -6.02
N GLY A 24 5.63 -8.47 -7.30
CA GLY A 24 5.60 -9.55 -8.27
C GLY A 24 4.31 -9.69 -9.09
N LEU A 25 3.29 -8.87 -8.84
CA LEU A 25 1.94 -9.08 -9.36
C LEU A 25 1.77 -8.69 -10.83
N GLY A 26 0.88 -9.38 -11.54
CA GLY A 26 0.29 -8.89 -12.78
C GLY A 26 -0.62 -7.67 -12.54
N VAL A 27 -0.91 -6.92 -13.61
CA VAL A 27 -1.73 -5.68 -13.51
C VAL A 27 -3.12 -5.97 -12.95
N MET A 28 -3.79 -6.99 -13.51
CA MET A 28 -5.11 -7.42 -13.05
C MET A 28 -5.07 -8.05 -11.65
N GLU A 29 -4.06 -8.85 -11.36
CA GLU A 29 -3.89 -9.48 -10.05
C GLU A 29 -3.72 -8.42 -8.96
N CYS A 30 -2.98 -7.35 -9.22
CA CYS A 30 -2.82 -6.26 -8.26
C CYS A 30 -4.17 -5.63 -7.90
N GLN A 31 -5.03 -5.36 -8.88
CA GLN A 31 -6.36 -4.80 -8.61
C GLN A 31 -7.23 -5.74 -7.76
N ILE A 32 -7.25 -7.04 -8.09
CA ILE A 32 -8.03 -8.04 -7.34
C ILE A 32 -7.52 -8.17 -5.91
N GLN A 33 -6.20 -8.33 -5.75
CA GLN A 33 -5.58 -8.48 -4.43
C GLN A 33 -5.71 -7.22 -3.57
N SER A 34 -5.79 -6.04 -4.20
CA SER A 34 -5.86 -4.77 -3.50
C SER A 34 -7.06 -4.65 -2.54
N GLN A 35 -8.23 -5.12 -2.96
CA GLN A 35 -9.43 -5.07 -2.13
C GLN A 35 -9.33 -6.02 -0.95
N ARG A 36 -8.83 -7.24 -1.19
CA ARG A 36 -8.65 -8.26 -0.15
C ARG A 36 -7.64 -7.80 0.89
N ALA A 37 -6.49 -7.30 0.45
CA ALA A 37 -5.45 -6.78 1.33
C ALA A 37 -5.95 -5.56 2.14
N ALA A 38 -6.75 -4.68 1.51
CA ALA A 38 -7.33 -3.54 2.20
C ALA A 38 -8.30 -3.96 3.32
N ALA A 39 -9.21 -4.90 3.04
CA ALA A 39 -10.15 -5.42 4.03
C ALA A 39 -9.42 -6.08 5.21
N GLN A 40 -8.41 -6.91 4.92
CA GLN A 40 -7.60 -7.57 5.93
C GLN A 40 -6.83 -6.56 6.79
N TYR A 41 -6.20 -5.55 6.18
CA TYR A 41 -5.45 -4.53 6.90
C TYR A 41 -6.34 -3.75 7.88
N VAL A 42 -7.55 -3.38 7.48
CA VAL A 42 -8.49 -2.66 8.37
C VAL A 42 -8.92 -3.53 9.55
N ALA A 43 -9.14 -4.82 9.34
CA ALA A 43 -9.47 -5.76 10.41
C ALA A 43 -8.31 -5.94 11.42
N GLU A 44 -7.07 -5.99 10.93
CA GLU A 44 -5.87 -6.16 11.75
C GLU A 44 -5.41 -4.85 12.44
N HIS A 45 -5.75 -3.69 11.87
CA HIS A 45 -5.29 -2.38 12.34
C HIS A 45 -6.45 -1.39 12.57
N PRO A 46 -7.28 -1.59 13.62
CA PRO A 46 -8.47 -0.76 13.87
C PRO A 46 -8.17 0.71 14.18
N LYS A 47 -6.93 1.04 14.55
CA LYS A 47 -6.48 2.41 14.83
C LYS A 47 -5.92 3.12 13.59
N ARG A 48 -5.95 2.49 12.42
CA ARG A 48 -5.45 3.04 11.17
C ARG A 48 -6.52 2.98 10.10
N ARG A 49 -6.43 3.92 9.17
CA ARG A 49 -7.24 3.94 7.95
C ARG A 49 -6.35 3.83 6.74
N ILE A 50 -6.86 3.21 5.69
CA ILE A 50 -6.20 3.22 4.39
C ILE A 50 -6.53 4.56 3.73
N ALA A 51 -5.50 5.36 3.47
CA ALA A 51 -5.62 6.64 2.78
C ALA A 51 -5.56 6.46 1.26
N ARG A 52 -4.72 5.53 0.77
CA ARG A 52 -4.61 5.17 -0.65
C ARG A 52 -4.21 3.71 -0.82
N ILE A 53 -4.68 3.14 -1.91
CA ILE A 53 -4.26 1.84 -2.43
C ILE A 53 -3.51 2.13 -3.73
N ILE A 54 -2.31 1.59 -3.88
CA ILE A 54 -1.43 1.88 -5.01
C ILE A 54 -0.99 0.55 -5.62
N CYS A 55 -1.33 0.36 -6.88
CA CYS A 55 -0.70 -0.63 -7.75
C CYS A 55 0.34 0.10 -8.59
N ALA A 56 1.62 -0.12 -8.31
CA ALA A 56 2.73 0.55 -8.98
C ALA A 56 3.72 -0.47 -9.55
N ASP A 57 4.31 -0.16 -10.70
CA ASP A 57 5.48 -0.87 -11.19
C ASP A 57 6.69 -0.60 -10.29
N ARG A 58 7.68 -1.49 -10.34
CA ARG A 58 8.83 -1.47 -9.42
C ARG A 58 9.59 -0.14 -9.38
N ARG A 59 9.66 0.61 -10.48
CA ARG A 59 10.31 1.93 -10.51
C ARG A 59 9.51 3.00 -9.77
N ARG A 60 8.18 2.90 -9.79
CA ARG A 60 7.29 3.82 -9.06
C ARG A 60 7.18 3.46 -7.57
N ILE A 61 7.48 2.22 -7.17
CA ILE A 61 7.52 1.82 -5.75
C ILE A 61 8.50 2.67 -4.96
N ASP A 62 9.72 2.86 -5.48
CA ASP A 62 10.78 3.57 -4.72
C ASP A 62 10.39 5.01 -4.41
N PHE A 63 9.59 5.64 -5.27
CA PHE A 63 8.96 6.94 -5.01
C PHE A 63 8.02 6.89 -3.82
N TYR A 64 7.10 5.90 -3.77
CA TYR A 64 6.13 5.77 -2.68
C TYR A 64 6.75 5.32 -1.36
N LEU A 65 7.87 4.58 -1.41
CA LEU A 65 8.61 4.17 -0.22
C LEU A 65 9.60 5.21 0.28
N GLY A 66 9.74 6.36 -0.40
CA GLY A 66 10.72 7.39 -0.06
C GLY A 66 12.17 6.92 -0.20
N ARG A 67 12.44 5.85 -0.97
CA ARG A 67 13.77 5.24 -1.15
C ARG A 67 14.64 5.95 -2.20
N GLY A 68 14.12 7.02 -2.81
CA GLY A 68 14.82 7.82 -3.83
C GLY A 68 15.08 9.28 -3.44
N GLN A 69 14.84 9.67 -2.18
CA GLN A 69 15.27 10.98 -1.67
C GLN A 69 16.65 10.80 -1.02
N ALA A 70 17.69 11.07 -1.81
CA ALA A 70 19.05 11.32 -1.36
C ALA A 70 19.34 12.82 -1.48
#